data_AF-A0A8A0RK67-F1
#
_entry.id   AF-A0A8A0RK67-F1
#
_cell.length_a   1.000
_cell.length_b   1.000
_cell.length_c   1.000
_cell.angle_alpha   90.00
_cell.angle_beta   90.00
_cell.angle_gamma   90.00
#
_symmetry.space_group_name_H-M   'P 1'
#
loop_
_entity.id
_entity.type
_entity.pdbx_description
1 polymer ?
#
loop_
_entity_poly.entity_id
_entity_poly.type
_entity_poly.pdbx_seq_one_letter_code
_entity_poly.pdbx_strand_id
1 'polypeptide(L)'
;MEKGCPLCNGIIDVCEICPYCGMKMEDGGSIDEYFDPYSPYVELKDEMGNVKKDRCLHLIYCPFCGNDKKVYINKVSLLGY
;
A
#
# COMPACT_ATOMS: atom_id res chain seq x y z
N MET A 1 6.40 -12.39 17.03
CA MET A 1 5.07 -12.19 16.42
C MET A 1 5.29 -11.60 15.04
N GLU A 2 4.77 -12.25 14.01
CA GLU A 2 4.90 -11.79 12.62
C GLU A 2 3.90 -10.64 12.38
N LYS A 3 4.42 -9.47 12.00
CA LYS A 3 3.59 -8.33 11.58
C LYS A 3 3.52 -8.28 10.06
N GLY A 4 2.32 -8.22 9.51
CA GLY A 4 2.07 -8.14 8.07
C GLY A 4 1.15 -6.99 7.71
N CYS A 5 1.18 -6.58 6.44
CA CYS A 5 0.19 -5.64 5.92
C CYS A 5 -1.16 -6.35 5.84
N PRO A 6 -2.21 -5.88 6.54
CA PRO A 6 -3.51 -6.53 6.49
C PRO A 6 -4.15 -6.46 5.09
N LEU A 7 -3.81 -5.46 4.28
CA LEU A 7 -4.30 -5.33 2.91
C LEU A 7 -3.67 -6.37 1.98
N CYS A 8 -2.33 -6.49 1.95
CA CYS A 8 -1.65 -7.56 1.20
C CYS A 8 -2.09 -8.97 1.62
N ASN A 9 -2.42 -9.16 2.90
CA ASN A 9 -2.84 -10.45 3.43
C ASN A 9 -4.35 -10.70 3.29
N GLY A 10 -5.09 -9.81 2.61
CA GLY A 10 -6.54 -9.98 2.39
C GLY A 10 -7.39 -9.92 3.65
N ILE A 11 -6.87 -9.35 4.75
CA ILE A 11 -7.59 -9.15 6.02
C ILE A 11 -8.54 -7.94 5.91
N ILE A 12 -8.13 -6.93 5.13
CA ILE A 12 -8.95 -5.74 4.83
C ILE A 12 -9.02 -5.51 3.33
N ASP A 13 -10.08 -4.86 2.88
CA ASP A 13 -10.31 -4.49 1.49
C ASP A 13 -10.28 -2.97 1.28
N VAL A 14 -10.03 -2.55 0.04
CA VAL A 14 -10.18 -1.16 -0.39
C VAL A 14 -11.66 -0.86 -0.64
N CYS A 15 -12.24 0.00 0.20
CA CYS A 15 -13.62 0.48 0.11
C CYS A 15 -13.70 1.96 -0.23
N GLU A 16 -12.75 2.46 -1.02
CA GLU A 16 -12.68 3.86 -1.40
C GLU A 16 -13.46 4.18 -2.67
N ILE A 17 -14.03 5.39 -2.72
CA ILE A 17 -14.73 5.93 -3.88
C ILE A 17 -13.88 7.06 -4.47
N CYS A 18 -13.70 7.03 -5.78
CA CYS A 18 -12.93 8.04 -6.50
C CYS A 18 -13.63 9.41 -6.38
N PRO A 19 -12.94 10.46 -5.88
CA PRO A 19 -13.54 11.78 -5.72
C PRO A 19 -13.79 12.50 -7.06
N TYR A 20 -13.23 12.01 -8.17
CA TYR A 20 -13.35 12.63 -9.49
C TYR A 20 -14.47 12.06 -10.35
N CYS A 21 -14.73 10.74 -10.27
CA CYS A 21 -15.74 10.08 -11.10
C CYS A 21 -16.80 9.28 -10.31
N GLY A 22 -16.65 9.15 -8.99
CA GLY A 22 -17.61 8.43 -8.14
C GLY A 22 -17.55 6.90 -8.22
N MET A 23 -16.60 6.33 -8.98
CA MET A 23 -16.44 4.87 -9.08
C MET A 23 -15.58 4.29 -7.96
N LYS A 24 -15.80 3.00 -7.63
CA LYS A 24 -14.98 2.28 -6.66
C LYS A 24 -13.52 2.25 -7.10
N MET A 25 -12.61 2.51 -6.16
CA MET A 25 -11.17 2.39 -6.37
C MET A 25 -10.69 0.97 -6.02
N GLU A 26 -9.57 0.58 -6.60
CA GLU A 26 -8.96 -0.75 -6.47
C GLU A 26 -7.57 -0.67 -5.85
N ASP A 27 -7.17 -1.75 -5.17
CA ASP A 27 -5.79 -1.92 -4.73
C ASP A 27 -4.91 -2.27 -5.94
N GLY A 28 -3.95 -1.40 -6.23
CA GLY A 28 -2.89 -1.65 -7.20
C GLY A 28 -1.72 -2.43 -6.61
N GLY A 29 -1.77 -2.81 -5.33
CA GLY A 29 -0.69 -3.53 -4.67
C GLY A 29 0.34 -2.61 -4.04
N SER A 30 1.36 -3.22 -3.46
CA SER A 30 2.40 -2.49 -2.76
C SER A 30 3.35 -1.82 -3.74
N ILE A 31 3.73 -0.58 -3.46
CA ILE A 31 4.67 0.17 -4.29
C ILE A 31 6.02 -0.56 -4.42
N ASP A 32 6.42 -1.32 -3.40
CA ASP A 32 7.65 -2.12 -3.42
C ASP A 32 7.63 -3.18 -4.54
N GLU A 33 6.46 -3.71 -4.92
CA GLU A 33 6.33 -4.68 -6.04
C GLU A 33 6.55 -4.04 -7.42
N TYR A 34 6.38 -2.73 -7.55
CA TYR A 34 6.65 -2.00 -8.80
C TYR A 34 8.14 -1.69 -8.99
N PHE A 35 8.92 -1.89 -7.94
CA PHE A 35 10.34 -1.62 -7.95
C PHE A 35 11.12 -2.93 -8.03
N ASP A 36 12.00 -3.01 -9.02
CA ASP A 36 12.93 -4.11 -9.13
C ASP A 36 13.80 -4.19 -7.85
N PRO A 37 14.11 -5.38 -7.31
CA PRO A 37 15.06 -5.54 -6.18
C PRO A 37 16.43 -4.89 -6.40
N TYR A 38 16.79 -4.53 -7.63
CA TYR A 38 18.00 -3.77 -7.98
C TYR A 38 17.78 -2.26 -8.18
N SER A 39 16.56 -1.77 -8.00
CA SER A 39 16.26 -0.34 -8.12
C SER A 39 16.97 0.43 -7.00
N PRO A 40 17.93 1.32 -7.31
CA PRO A 40 18.78 1.97 -6.32
C PRO A 40 18.07 2.99 -5.41
N TYR A 41 16.74 3.10 -5.52
CA TYR A 41 15.94 4.18 -4.92
C TYR A 41 14.92 3.75 -3.88
N VAL A 42 14.90 2.50 -3.44
CA VAL A 42 13.67 1.94 -2.83
C VAL A 42 13.93 1.22 -1.53
N GLU A 43 14.52 1.96 -0.61
CA GLU A 43 14.14 1.77 0.78
C GLU A 43 13.15 2.88 1.06
N LEU A 44 11.91 2.56 1.45
CA LEU A 44 10.91 3.50 1.96
C LEU A 44 11.44 4.13 3.25
N LYS A 45 12.39 5.04 3.09
CA LYS A 45 13.09 5.76 4.12
C LYS A 45 12.21 6.90 4.60
N ASP A 46 12.06 7.06 5.91
CA ASP A 46 11.60 8.33 6.44
C ASP A 46 12.61 9.45 6.13
N GLU A 47 12.28 10.70 6.49
CA GLU A 47 13.17 11.86 6.30
C GLU A 47 14.54 11.70 7.02
N MET A 48 14.68 10.68 7.88
CA MET A 48 15.89 10.30 8.61
C MET A 48 16.62 9.08 8.03
N GLY A 49 16.15 8.50 6.93
CA GLY A 49 16.81 7.36 6.30
C GLY A 49 16.41 5.98 6.86
N ASN A 50 15.40 5.87 7.72
CA ASN A 50 14.98 4.60 8.30
C ASN A 50 13.95 3.90 7.40
N VAL A 51 14.23 2.64 7.05
CA VAL A 51 13.25 1.75 6.42
C VAL A 51 12.00 1.69 7.30
N LYS A 52 10.85 2.20 6.83
CA LYS A 52 9.57 2.15 7.55
C LYS A 52 9.02 0.71 7.59
N LYS A 53 9.70 -0.18 8.32
CA LYS A 53 9.37 -1.61 8.41
C LYS A 53 7.97 -1.89 8.93
N ASP A 54 7.39 -0.99 9.71
CA ASP A 54 6.04 -1.13 10.29
C ASP A 54 4.90 -0.63 9.37
N ARG A 55 5.19 -0.12 8.17
CA ARG A 55 4.18 0.33 7.22
C ARG A 55 4.39 -0.30 5.84
N CYS A 56 3.31 -0.45 5.10
CA CYS A 56 3.30 -0.85 3.69
C CYS A 56 2.69 0.30 2.89
N LEU A 57 3.33 0.69 1.78
CA LEU A 57 2.83 1.74 0.91
C LEU A 57 2.09 1.10 -0.26
N HIS A 58 0.79 1.35 -0.38
CA HIS A 58 -0.04 0.84 -1.47
C HIS A 58 -0.39 1.94 -2.47
N LEU A 59 -0.51 1.54 -3.73
CA LEU A 59 -1.12 2.36 -4.77
C LEU A 59 -2.60 2.05 -4.84
N ILE A 60 -3.45 3.03 -4.60
CA ILE A 60 -4.90 2.89 -4.77
C ILE A 60 -5.29 3.68 -6.00
N TYR A 61 -5.88 3.03 -7.00
CA TYR A 61 -6.17 3.65 -8.28
C TYR A 61 -7.63 3.48 -8.70
N CYS A 62 -8.12 4.41 -9.50
CA CYS A 62 -9.43 4.33 -10.11
C CYS A 62 -9.30 3.75 -11.53
N PRO A 63 -9.86 2.57 -11.82
CA PRO A 63 -9.76 1.96 -13.14
C PRO A 63 -10.55 2.73 -14.23
N PHE A 64 -11.47 3.62 -13.83
CA PHE A 64 -12.33 4.36 -14.77
C PHE A 64 -11.73 5.68 -15.26
N CYS A 65 -11.08 6.45 -14.39
CA CYS A 65 -10.52 7.75 -14.74
C CYS A 65 -8.99 7.82 -14.66
N GLY A 66 -8.34 6.77 -14.16
CA GLY A 66 -6.89 6.68 -14.02
C GLY A 66 -6.32 7.47 -12.83
N ASN A 67 -7.16 8.13 -12.02
CA ASN A 67 -6.67 8.84 -10.84
C ASN A 67 -6.19 7.84 -9.77
N ASP A 68 -4.98 8.05 -9.26
CA ASP A 68 -4.38 7.24 -8.21
C ASP A 68 -3.97 8.07 -6.98
N LYS A 69 -3.67 7.35 -5.90
CA LYS A 69 -3.06 7.91 -4.69
C LYS A 69 -2.25 6.85 -3.96
N LYS A 70 -1.28 7.31 -3.18
CA LYS A 70 -0.44 6.46 -2.33
C LYS A 70 -0.96 6.46 -0.89
N VAL A 71 -1.16 5.29 -0.30
CA VAL A 71 -1.70 5.12 1.06
C VAL A 71 -0.76 4.29 1.90
N TYR A 72 -0.44 4.77 3.11
CA TYR A 72 0.31 4.00 4.09
C TYR A 72 -0.63 3.13 4.92
N ILE A 73 -0.41 1.82 4.90
CA ILE A 73 -1.11 0.85 5.74
C ILE A 73 -0.17 0.40 6.86
N ASN A 74 -0.64 0.46 8.10
CA ASN A 74 0.14 -0.02 9.24
C ASN A 74 0.14 -1.55 9.26
N LYS A 75 1.31 -2.16 9.47
CA LYS A 75 1.41 -3.61 9.66
C LYS A 75 0.84 -3.99 11.03
N VAL A 76 0.06 -5.06 11.06
CA VAL A 76 -0.62 -5.57 12.25
C VAL A 76 -0.15 -6.99 12.54
N SER A 77 -0.32 -7.47 13.77
CA SER A 77 0.13 -8.81 14.17
C SER A 77 -0.76 -9.89 13.55
N LEU A 78 -0.27 -10.68 12.59
CA LEU A 78 -1.08 -11.67 11.84
C LEU A 78 -1.69 -12.81 12.68
N LEU A 79 -1.13 -13.08 13.87
CA LEU A 79 -1.66 -14.07 14.81
C LEU A 79 -2.75 -13.40 15.68
N GLY A 80 -4.01 -13.45 15.25
CA GLY A 80 -5.15 -12.92 16.02
C GLY A 80 -6.39 -12.51 15.21
N TYR A 81 -6.41 -12.74 13.90
CA TYR A 81 -7.57 -12.51 13.01
C TYR A 81 -8.09 -13.84 12.47
#